data_AF-A0A1D1XLN2-F1
#
_entry.id   AF-A0A1D1XLN2-F1
#
_cell.length_a   1.000
_cell.length_b   1.000
_cell.length_c   1.000
_cell.angle_alpha   90.00
_cell.angle_beta   90.00
_cell.angle_gamma   90.00
#
_symmetry.space_group_name_H-M   'P 1'
#
loop_
_entity.id
_entity.type
_entity.pdbx_description
1 polymer ?
#
loop_
_entity_poly.entity_id
_entity_poly.type
_entity_poly.pdbx_seq_one_letter_code
_entity_poly.pdbx_strand_id
1 'polypeptide(L)'
;MPSHHPVWRGPLVAGRRLLLPPPTRAPTPHAFSGAGAPRGLSKSTSIPKKLQRVRDHAFDGYMEAQKKVRRALKLRDLILAHQCATLPVSRLDALARRHLSLGPYEAGSFLL
;
A
#
# COMPACT_ATOMS: atom_id res chain seq x y z
N MET A 1 53.55 33.49 -21.11
CA MET A 1 52.59 33.01 -22.12
C MET A 1 52.14 31.63 -21.65
N PRO A 2 50.88 31.37 -21.23
CA PRO A 2 49.63 32.15 -21.31
C PRO A 2 49.27 32.84 -19.95
N SER A 3 48.91 34.12 -19.83
CA SER A 3 47.70 34.89 -20.24
C SER A 3 46.40 34.61 -19.45
N HIS A 4 46.21 35.46 -18.43
CA HIS A 4 44.97 36.11 -17.95
C HIS A 4 43.84 35.34 -17.20
N HIS A 5 43.67 35.76 -15.93
CA HIS A 5 42.50 35.75 -15.02
C HIS A 5 41.22 36.40 -15.66
N PRO A 6 40.02 36.52 -15.02
CA PRO A 6 39.69 36.34 -13.60
C PRO A 6 38.31 35.75 -13.21
N VAL A 7 38.23 35.47 -11.91
CA VAL A 7 37.09 35.33 -11.00
C VAL A 7 35.87 36.20 -11.36
N TRP A 8 34.67 35.61 -11.38
CA TRP A 8 33.40 36.33 -11.39
C TRP A 8 32.35 35.73 -10.41
N ARG A 9 31.98 36.59 -9.44
CA ARG A 9 30.65 36.95 -8.89
C ARG A 9 29.67 35.90 -8.31
N GLY A 10 29.27 36.14 -7.05
CA GLY A 10 27.98 35.70 -6.46
C GLY A 10 26.79 36.56 -6.97
N PRO A 11 25.71 36.79 -6.20
CA PRO A 11 25.17 36.09 -5.03
C PRO A 11 23.74 35.52 -5.25
N LEU A 12 23.25 34.82 -4.23
CA LEU A 12 21.85 34.40 -4.01
C LEU A 12 20.84 35.51 -4.36
N VAL A 13 19.86 35.22 -5.21
CA VAL A 13 18.63 36.01 -5.31
C VAL A 13 17.43 35.09 -5.22
N ALA A 14 16.73 35.24 -4.08
CA ALA A 14 15.49 34.60 -3.74
C ALA A 14 14.38 34.89 -4.77
N GLY A 15 13.76 33.83 -5.29
CA GLY A 15 12.57 33.91 -6.12
C GLY A 15 11.37 34.43 -5.33
N ARG A 16 11.14 35.74 -5.38
CA ARG A 16 9.88 36.39 -4.99
C ARG A 16 8.77 35.94 -5.93
N ARG A 17 7.92 35.03 -5.44
CA ARG A 17 6.65 34.66 -6.07
C ARG A 17 5.72 35.88 -6.02
N LEU A 18 5.50 36.53 -7.16
CA LEU A 18 4.58 37.67 -7.30
C LEU A 18 3.16 37.18 -6.96
N LEU A 19 2.63 37.60 -5.81
CA LEU A 19 1.19 37.48 -5.50
C LEU A 19 0.44 38.51 -6.36
N LEU A 20 -0.33 38.04 -7.34
CA LEU A 20 -1.44 38.85 -7.88
C LEU A 20 -2.54 38.96 -6.82
N PRO A 21 -3.15 40.13 -6.61
CA PRO A 21 -4.34 40.23 -5.76
C PRO A 21 -5.57 39.64 -6.47
N PRO A 22 -6.49 38.96 -5.76
CA PRO A 22 -7.74 38.49 -6.36
C PRO A 22 -8.70 39.67 -6.64
N PRO A 23 -9.56 39.57 -7.67
CA PRO A 23 -10.57 40.58 -7.93
C PRO A 23 -11.67 40.55 -6.86
N THR A 24 -11.90 41.72 -6.24
CA THR A 24 -12.97 41.97 -5.27
C THR A 24 -14.33 41.76 -5.94
N ARG A 25 -15.05 40.70 -5.57
CA ARG A 25 -16.39 40.40 -6.10
C ARG A 25 -17.44 40.82 -5.06
N ALA A 26 -18.18 41.88 -5.38
CA ALA A 26 -19.30 42.37 -4.58
C ALA A 26 -20.43 41.32 -4.46
N PRO A 27 -21.22 41.32 -3.36
CA PRO A 27 -22.39 40.46 -3.24
C PRO A 27 -23.63 41.13 -3.86
N THR A 28 -24.28 40.49 -4.83
CA THR A 28 -25.67 40.78 -5.20
C THR A 28 -26.62 39.79 -4.50
N PRO A 29 -27.73 40.26 -3.89
CA PRO A 29 -28.71 39.40 -3.28
C PRO A 29 -29.79 39.05 -4.31
N HIS A 30 -29.90 37.77 -4.66
CA HIS A 30 -31.05 37.26 -5.39
C HIS A 30 -31.65 36.12 -4.57
N ALA A 31 -32.71 36.49 -3.85
CA ALA A 31 -33.62 35.57 -3.22
C ALA A 31 -34.22 34.65 -4.30
N PHE A 32 -34.06 33.34 -4.13
CA PHE A 32 -34.92 32.38 -4.78
C PHE A 32 -35.61 31.54 -3.71
N SER A 33 -36.91 31.78 -3.60
CA SER A 33 -37.88 30.96 -2.88
C SER A 33 -37.87 29.55 -3.46
N GLY A 34 -37.66 28.55 -2.59
CA GLY A 34 -37.74 27.14 -2.94
C GLY A 34 -38.42 26.41 -1.79
N ALA A 35 -39.69 26.09 -2.02
CA ALA A 35 -40.58 25.37 -1.11
C ALA A 35 -39.92 24.13 -0.49
N GLY A 36 -40.30 23.84 0.76
CA GLY A 36 -39.81 22.71 1.53
C GLY A 36 -40.01 21.37 0.82
N ALA A 37 -38.92 20.85 0.27
CA ALA A 37 -38.80 19.43 -0.01
C ALA A 37 -38.54 18.71 1.33
N PRO A 38 -39.23 17.60 1.64
CA PRO A 38 -38.83 16.80 2.79
C PRO A 38 -37.40 16.34 2.54
N ARG A 39 -36.46 16.84 3.36
CA ARG A 39 -35.09 16.35 3.41
C ARG A 39 -35.18 14.84 3.54
N GLY A 40 -34.90 14.11 2.47
CA GLY A 40 -34.82 12.66 2.49
C GLY A 40 -33.88 12.32 3.63
N LEU A 41 -34.42 11.67 4.66
CA LEU A 41 -33.61 11.18 5.77
C LEU A 41 -32.63 10.19 5.15
N SER A 42 -31.39 10.65 4.92
CA SER A 42 -30.29 9.76 4.60
C SER A 42 -30.18 8.83 5.78
N LYS A 43 -30.76 7.62 5.64
CA LYS A 43 -30.58 6.55 6.60
C LYS A 43 -29.11 6.18 6.52
N SER A 44 -28.30 6.89 7.30
CA SER A 44 -26.95 6.46 7.63
C SER A 44 -27.12 5.06 8.17
N THR A 45 -26.68 4.07 7.40
CA THR A 45 -26.57 2.70 7.89
C THR A 45 -25.46 2.77 8.93
N SER A 46 -25.82 3.10 10.17
CA SER A 46 -24.86 3.12 11.26
C SER A 46 -24.22 1.75 11.25
N ILE A 47 -22.92 1.70 10.92
CA ILE A 47 -22.14 0.47 11.01
C ILE A 47 -22.39 -0.02 12.45
N PRO A 48 -23.02 -1.19 12.63
CA PRO A 48 -23.51 -1.55 13.94
C PRO A 48 -22.32 -1.66 14.87
N LYS A 49 -22.27 -0.76 15.88
CA LYS A 49 -21.12 -0.62 16.80
C LYS A 49 -20.89 -1.88 17.65
N LYS A 50 -21.86 -2.80 17.63
CA LYS A 50 -21.89 -4.06 18.38
C LYS A 50 -22.21 -5.23 17.44
N LEU A 51 -21.42 -5.43 16.38
CA LEU A 51 -21.38 -6.74 15.73
C LEU A 51 -20.46 -7.63 16.57
N GLN A 52 -21.05 -8.58 17.31
CA GLN A 52 -20.28 -9.67 17.88
C GLN A 52 -19.70 -10.45 16.71
N ARG A 53 -18.39 -10.34 16.49
CA ARG A 53 -17.68 -11.18 15.53
C ARG A 53 -17.71 -12.60 16.08
N VAL A 54 -18.78 -13.33 15.78
CA VAL A 54 -18.81 -14.77 16.00
C VAL A 54 -17.73 -15.35 15.10
N ARG A 55 -16.68 -15.87 15.71
CA ARG A 55 -15.52 -16.42 15.00
C ARG A 55 -15.80 -17.88 14.73
N ASP A 56 -15.90 -18.26 13.46
CA ASP A 56 -16.10 -19.64 13.08
C ASP A 56 -14.79 -20.42 13.22
N HIS A 57 -14.59 -21.11 14.34
CA HIS A 57 -13.36 -21.87 14.60
C HIS A 57 -13.11 -22.97 13.56
N ALA A 58 -14.17 -23.59 13.04
CA ALA A 58 -14.05 -24.57 11.95
C ALA A 58 -13.55 -23.93 10.65
N PHE A 59 -14.09 -22.75 10.31
CA PHE A 59 -13.65 -22.00 9.13
C PHE A 59 -12.21 -21.50 9.30
N ASP A 60 -11.83 -21.07 10.50
CA ASP A 60 -10.44 -20.69 10.79
C ASP A 60 -9.46 -21.84 10.59
N GLY A 61 -9.78 -23.03 11.11
CA GLY A 61 -8.96 -24.23 10.89
C GLY A 61 -8.81 -24.54 9.40
N TYR A 62 -9.90 -24.49 8.64
CA TYR A 62 -9.88 -24.66 7.19
C TYR A 62 -9.02 -23.59 6.49
N MET A 63 -9.19 -22.32 6.88
CA MET A 63 -8.46 -21.20 6.29
C MET A 63 -6.96 -21.26 6.59
N GLU A 64 -6.56 -21.71 7.78
CA GLU A 64 -5.16 -21.96 8.13
C GLU A 64 -4.57 -23.12 7.31
N ALA A 65 -5.31 -24.23 7.14
CA ALA A 65 -4.88 -25.32 6.26
C ALA A 65 -4.71 -24.83 4.81
N GLN A 66 -5.66 -24.06 4.28
CA GLN A 66 -5.59 -23.42 2.97
C GLN A 66 -4.36 -22.49 2.82
N LYS A 67 -4.01 -21.72 3.85
CA LYS A 67 -2.79 -20.89 3.84
C LYS A 67 -1.53 -21.76 3.74
N LYS A 68 -1.46 -22.85 4.50
CA LYS A 68 -0.32 -23.79 4.47
C LYS A 68 -0.18 -24.45 3.10
N VAL A 69 -1.28 -24.93 2.52
CA VAL A 69 -1.29 -25.54 1.17
C VAL A 69 -0.79 -24.53 0.12
N ARG A 70 -1.28 -23.29 0.15
CA ARG A 70 -0.80 -22.25 -0.80
C ARG A 70 0.68 -21.95 -0.64
N ARG A 71 1.23 -21.98 0.57
CA ARG A 71 2.68 -21.80 0.81
C ARG A 71 3.48 -22.98 0.25
N ALA A 72 3.04 -24.21 0.50
CA ALA A 72 3.67 -25.42 -0.01
C ALA A 72 3.73 -25.46 -1.55
N LEU A 73 2.64 -25.07 -2.22
CA LEU A 73 2.61 -25.00 -3.69
C LEU A 73 3.60 -23.99 -4.25
N LYS A 74 3.69 -22.80 -3.65
CA LYS A 74 4.67 -21.79 -4.07
C LYS A 74 6.12 -22.25 -3.86
N LEU A 75 6.37 -23.03 -2.80
CA LEU A 75 7.69 -23.61 -2.54
C LEU A 75 8.04 -24.67 -3.60
N ARG A 76 7.08 -25.51 -3.96
CA ARG A 76 7.22 -26.45 -5.09
C ARG A 76 7.55 -25.71 -6.39
N ASP A 77 6.80 -24.65 -6.73
CA ASP A 77 7.03 -23.89 -7.97
C ASP A 77 8.44 -23.29 -8.00
N LEU A 78 8.95 -22.85 -6.85
CA LEU A 78 10.32 -22.35 -6.69
C LEU A 78 11.38 -23.45 -6.94
N ILE A 79 11.15 -24.68 -6.49
CA ILE A 79 12.03 -25.83 -6.76
C ILE A 79 12.02 -26.17 -8.24
N LEU A 80 10.83 -26.24 -8.85
CA LEU A 80 10.66 -26.60 -10.25
C LEU A 80 11.19 -25.53 -11.22
N ALA A 81 11.22 -24.27 -10.81
CA ALA A 81 11.83 -23.19 -11.59
C ALA A 81 13.36 -23.32 -11.70
N HIS A 82 14.01 -24.15 -10.86
CA HIS A 82 15.45 -24.40 -10.97
C HIS A 82 15.75 -25.42 -12.07
N GLN A 83 16.76 -25.12 -12.89
CA GLN A 83 17.15 -25.93 -14.06
C GLN A 83 17.47 -27.40 -13.73
N CYS A 84 17.96 -27.66 -12.53
CA CYS A 84 18.31 -29.02 -12.08
C CYS A 84 17.20 -29.68 -11.25
N ALA A 85 16.03 -29.05 -11.09
CA ALA A 85 14.92 -29.47 -10.23
C ALA A 85 15.33 -29.86 -8.79
N THR A 86 16.50 -29.41 -8.35
CA THR A 86 17.16 -29.74 -7.09
C THR A 86 17.77 -28.47 -6.52
N LEU A 87 17.57 -28.26 -5.22
CA LEU A 87 18.06 -27.09 -4.50
C LEU A 87 18.59 -27.56 -3.13
N PRO A 88 19.82 -27.21 -2.74
CA PRO A 88 20.29 -27.51 -1.39
C PRO A 88 19.39 -26.82 -0.36
N VAL A 89 19.11 -27.50 0.75
CA VAL A 89 18.16 -27.07 1.79
C VAL A 89 18.49 -25.66 2.33
N SER A 90 19.77 -25.34 2.49
CA SER A 90 20.23 -24.01 2.92
C SER A 90 19.85 -22.90 1.93
N ARG A 91 19.99 -23.16 0.62
CA ARG A 91 19.63 -22.21 -0.44
C ARG A 91 18.13 -22.12 -0.60
N LEU A 92 17.42 -23.23 -0.46
CA LEU A 92 15.96 -23.27 -0.45
C LEU A 92 15.41 -22.39 0.68
N ASP A 93 15.96 -22.51 1.89
CA ASP A 93 15.51 -21.73 3.05
C ASP A 93 15.82 -20.23 2.90
N ALA A 94 16.93 -19.87 2.24
CA ALA A 94 17.21 -18.48 1.88
C ALA A 94 16.23 -17.93 0.82
N LEU A 95 15.91 -18.71 -0.21
CA LEU A 95 14.95 -18.33 -1.24
C LEU A 95 13.52 -18.27 -0.69
N ALA A 96 13.14 -19.20 0.17
CA ALA A 96 11.86 -19.24 0.85
C ALA A 96 11.66 -18.00 1.74
N ARG A 97 12.68 -17.61 2.50
CA ARG A 97 12.67 -16.36 3.27
C ARG A 97 12.52 -15.13 2.38
N ARG A 98 13.27 -15.09 1.26
CA ARG A 98 13.27 -13.95 0.34
C ARG A 98 11.98 -13.80 -0.48
N HIS A 99 11.44 -14.90 -1.00
CA HIS A 99 10.34 -14.87 -1.96
C HIS A 99 8.98 -15.24 -1.35
N LEU A 100 8.96 -16.00 -0.25
CA LEU A 100 7.74 -16.53 0.36
C LEU A 100 7.48 -15.98 1.77
N SER A 101 8.41 -15.17 2.31
CA SER A 101 8.34 -14.64 3.69
C SER A 101 8.10 -15.74 4.73
N LEU A 102 8.62 -16.94 4.45
CA LEU A 102 8.58 -18.07 5.37
C LEU A 102 9.54 -17.82 6.53
N GLY A 103 9.19 -18.32 7.71
CA GLY A 103 10.04 -18.28 8.89
C GLY A 103 11.30 -19.15 8.71
N PRO A 104 12.31 -18.97 9.57
CA PRO A 104 13.49 -19.83 9.56
C PRO A 104 13.09 -21.30 9.78
N TYR A 105 13.66 -22.22 9.01
CA TYR A 105 13.37 -23.66 9.04
C TYR A 105 11.93 -24.06 8.63
N GLU A 106 11.04 -23.10 8.36
CA GLU A 106 9.66 -23.39 7.95
C GLU A 106 9.64 -24.09 6.58
N ALA A 107 10.57 -23.72 5.68
CA ALA A 107 10.69 -24.34 4.36
C ALA A 107 11.04 -25.84 4.44
N GLY A 108 11.85 -26.23 5.41
CA GLY A 108 12.20 -27.63 5.66
C GLY A 108 11.02 -28.45 6.19
N SER A 109 10.17 -27.85 7.03
CA SER A 109 8.97 -28.50 7.60
C SER A 109 7.89 -28.87 6.58
N PHE A 110 7.95 -28.31 5.37
CA PHE A 110 7.08 -28.72 4.27
C PHE A 110 7.60 -29.95 3.52
N LEU A 111 8.88 -30.31 3.71
CA LEU A 111 9.56 -31.39 2.99
C LEU A 111 9.77 -32.64 3.86
N LEU A 112 9.85 -32.50 5.18
CA LEU A 112 10.17 -33.53 6.18
C LEU A 112 9.17 -33.46 7.34
#